data_AF-A0A344W338-F1
#
_entry.id   AF-A0A344W338-F1
#
_cell.length_a   1.000
_cell.length_b   1.000
_cell.length_c   1.000
_cell.angle_alpha   90.00
_cell.angle_beta   90.00
_cell.angle_gamma   90.00
#
_symmetry.space_group_name_H-M   'P 1'
#
loop_
_entity.id
_entity.type
_entity.pdbx_description
1 polymer ?
#
loop_
_entity_poly.entity_id
_entity_poly.type
_entity_poly.pdbx_seq_one_letter_code
_entity_poly.pdbx_strand_id
1 'polypeptide(L)'
;MTSQQVQPDLLAAKANNTAMAAQRSKAETLAWLRTISGELSTLTVKRLEDTLPWYRDMPPGRRSAVGLVAQNGITSFITWFDDPSTTPWIASDVFGGAPRELLRSVTLQQTLQLIRCTVEVVEERIKGHGEELREAILLYSREIAFAAADVYARAAEARGLWDARLEALVVDSILSGEYDDELPSRIAALGWQGRGEVCVVVGRSPRILDVDRLRRTARHLHADILIGVQGNRLVVVIGRAEPLEDDKEHSTMSFMEITKHLEEDFGEGHLVVGPEVPSLVDAVTSARAALAGYSVASSWRGATRPIAADDLLPERALAGDPLARATLIERIYLPLSDQSAELLTTLQSYLDNGRSLEATARDLFVHPNTVRYRLKRVTEVIGWDATGPREAMILQCALILGSIKGPVPKQRKAQRNLP
;
A
#
# COMPACT_ATOMS: atom_id res chain seq x y z
N MET A 1 24.94 24.60 100.20
CA MET A 1 26.38 24.60 99.89
C MET A 1 26.71 23.30 99.18
N THR A 2 26.99 23.44 97.88
CA THR A 2 27.95 22.67 97.06
C THR A 2 28.14 21.16 97.30
N SER A 3 27.85 20.34 96.28
CA SER A 3 28.76 19.34 95.64
C SER A 3 27.94 18.47 94.66
N GLN A 4 28.02 18.75 93.35
CA GLN A 4 28.85 18.07 92.34
C GLN A 4 28.28 16.72 91.86
N GLN A 5 27.57 16.76 90.73
CA GLN A 5 27.31 15.61 89.85
C GLN A 5 28.42 15.55 88.78
N VAL A 6 29.01 14.37 88.62
CA VAL A 6 30.00 14.02 87.58
C VAL A 6 29.28 13.39 86.39
N GLN A 7 29.63 13.83 85.20
CA GLN A 7 28.98 13.53 83.92
C GLN A 7 29.74 12.43 83.14
N PRO A 8 29.08 11.38 82.63
CA PRO A 8 29.71 10.36 81.79
C PRO A 8 29.41 10.58 80.30
N ASP A 9 30.13 11.50 79.64
CA ASP A 9 29.92 11.85 78.21
C ASP A 9 31.08 11.48 77.26
N LEU A 10 32.02 10.62 77.66
CA LEU A 10 33.17 10.28 76.79
C LEU A 10 33.08 8.93 76.04
N LEU A 11 32.04 8.12 76.26
CA LEU A 11 31.91 6.82 75.60
C LEU A 11 30.88 6.77 74.45
N ALA A 12 29.95 7.74 74.37
CA ALA A 12 28.97 7.81 73.28
C ALA A 12 29.55 8.40 71.98
N ALA A 13 30.61 9.21 72.06
CA ALA A 13 31.19 9.90 70.89
C ALA A 13 32.04 9.00 69.98
N LYS A 14 32.42 7.79 70.42
CA LYS A 14 33.23 6.86 69.61
C LYS A 14 32.42 5.80 68.87
N ALA A 15 31.14 5.63 69.19
CA ALA A 15 30.27 4.63 68.56
C ALA A 15 29.50 5.16 67.33
N ASN A 16 29.37 6.48 67.18
CA ASN A 16 28.64 7.09 66.06
C ASN A 16 29.48 7.36 64.80
N ASN A 17 30.76 6.98 64.79
CA ASN A 17 31.65 7.27 63.66
C ASN A 17 31.95 6.05 62.77
N THR A 18 31.14 4.99 62.87
CA THR A 18 31.35 3.74 62.11
C THR A 18 30.12 3.26 61.32
N ALA A 19 29.09 4.09 61.19
CA ALA A 19 27.84 3.75 60.50
C ALA A 19 27.32 4.84 59.54
N MET A 20 28.22 5.54 58.84
CA MET A 20 27.91 6.18 57.57
C MET A 20 28.92 5.66 56.55
N ALA A 21 28.49 4.69 55.73
CA ALA A 21 29.16 4.48 54.45
C ALA A 21 29.08 5.81 53.70
N ALA A 22 30.23 6.44 53.44
CA ALA A 22 30.31 7.75 52.83
C ALA A 22 29.53 7.75 51.51
N GLN A 23 28.34 8.36 51.49
CA GLN A 23 27.65 8.74 50.27
C GLN A 23 28.57 9.71 49.55
N ARG A 24 29.23 9.24 48.48
CA ARG A 24 30.00 10.11 47.60
C ARG A 24 29.10 11.24 47.14
N SER A 25 29.58 12.47 47.22
CA SER A 25 28.89 13.60 46.62
C SER A 25 28.68 13.36 45.12
N LYS A 26 27.65 13.96 44.52
CA LYS A 26 27.37 13.83 43.08
C LYS A 26 28.60 14.13 42.21
N ALA A 27 29.42 15.11 42.60
CA ALA A 27 30.67 15.46 41.92
C ALA A 27 31.73 14.34 42.00
N GLU A 28 31.89 13.68 43.15
CA GLU A 28 32.80 12.53 43.31
C GLU A 28 32.30 11.32 42.52
N THR A 29 30.98 11.09 42.47
CA THR A 29 30.37 10.03 41.66
C THR A 29 30.59 10.27 40.16
N LEU A 30 30.43 11.50 39.68
CA LEU A 30 30.72 11.89 38.29
C LEU A 30 32.20 11.71 37.93
N ALA A 31 33.12 12.15 38.78
CA ALA A 31 34.55 11.98 38.57
C ALA A 31 34.94 10.49 38.49
N TRP A 32 34.34 9.66 39.35
CA TRP A 32 34.51 8.22 39.31
C TRP A 32 33.93 7.59 38.04
N LEU A 33 32.70 7.93 37.65
CA LEU A 33 32.06 7.45 36.41
C LEU A 33 32.90 7.77 35.17
N ARG A 34 33.44 8.99 35.08
CA ARG A 34 34.37 9.41 34.00
C ARG A 34 35.64 8.55 33.98
N THR A 35 36.15 8.16 35.15
CA THR A 35 37.35 7.31 35.26
C THR A 35 37.09 5.88 34.79
N ILE A 36 35.91 5.32 35.07
CA ILE A 36 35.56 3.93 34.70
C ILE A 36 34.89 3.79 33.33
N SER A 37 34.54 4.89 32.65
CA SER A 37 33.83 4.87 31.37
C SER A 37 34.52 4.03 30.28
N GLY A 38 35.86 4.09 30.22
CA GLY A 38 36.65 3.26 29.31
C GLY A 38 36.54 1.77 29.61
N GLU A 39 36.56 1.39 30.90
CA GLU A 39 36.38 0.00 31.34
C GLU A 39 34.97 -0.50 31.01
N LEU A 40 33.94 0.31 31.31
CA LEU A 40 32.54 0.01 30.99
C LEU A 40 32.34 -0.22 29.49
N SER A 41 32.99 0.60 28.67
CA SER A 41 32.97 0.47 27.21
C SER A 41 33.56 -0.86 26.74
N THR A 42 34.73 -1.24 27.25
CA THR A 42 35.38 -2.52 26.91
C THR A 42 34.54 -3.71 27.38
N LEU A 43 34.01 -3.67 28.61
CA LEU A 43 33.15 -4.71 29.16
C LEU A 43 31.86 -4.86 28.35
N THR A 44 31.26 -3.75 27.93
CA THR A 44 30.04 -3.74 27.10
C THR A 44 30.31 -4.41 25.75
N VAL A 45 31.37 -4.01 25.05
CA VAL A 45 31.73 -4.62 23.76
C VAL A 45 31.95 -6.13 23.89
N LYS A 46 32.64 -6.56 24.95
CA LYS A 46 32.86 -7.98 25.24
C LYS A 46 31.53 -8.71 25.51
N ARG A 47 30.66 -8.14 26.35
CA ARG A 47 29.35 -8.73 26.65
C ARG A 47 28.49 -8.84 25.39
N LEU A 48 28.51 -7.84 24.49
CA LEU A 48 27.80 -7.91 23.21
C LEU A 48 28.29 -9.07 22.34
N GLU A 49 29.60 -9.29 22.25
CA GLU A 49 30.19 -10.39 21.49
C GLU A 49 29.86 -11.78 22.06
N ASP A 50 29.83 -11.88 23.40
CA ASP A 50 29.51 -13.11 24.10
C ASP A 50 28.02 -13.47 24.01
N THR A 51 27.13 -12.48 24.10
CA THR A 51 25.69 -12.70 24.30
C THR A 51 24.82 -12.52 23.06
N LEU A 52 25.25 -11.74 22.05
CA LEU A 52 24.43 -11.43 20.89
C LEU A 52 25.01 -12.07 19.61
N PRO A 53 24.44 -13.19 19.13
CA PRO A 53 24.92 -13.87 17.92
C PRO A 53 25.00 -12.94 16.70
N TRP A 54 23.97 -12.10 16.50
CA TRP A 54 23.92 -11.17 15.38
C TRP A 54 25.06 -10.15 15.40
N TYR A 55 25.56 -9.76 16.57
CA TYR A 55 26.68 -8.83 16.70
C TYR A 55 28.00 -9.51 16.31
N ARG A 56 28.16 -10.78 16.71
CA ARG A 56 29.31 -11.63 16.37
C ARG A 56 29.41 -11.93 14.88
N ASP A 57 28.28 -12.07 14.20
CA ASP A 57 28.23 -12.40 12.77
C ASP A 57 28.34 -11.16 11.87
N MET A 58 28.36 -9.95 12.42
CA MET A 58 28.46 -8.72 11.63
C MET A 58 29.85 -8.52 11.00
N PRO A 59 29.91 -7.92 9.78
CA PRO A 59 31.15 -7.44 9.20
C PRO A 59 31.90 -6.46 10.14
N PRO A 60 33.25 -6.49 10.17
CA PRO A 60 34.04 -5.70 11.12
C PRO A 60 33.69 -4.20 11.16
N GLY A 61 33.52 -3.56 10.00
CA GLY A 61 33.19 -2.13 9.94
C GLY A 61 31.84 -1.78 10.59
N ARG A 62 30.82 -2.64 10.45
CA ARG A 62 29.50 -2.44 11.08
C ARG A 62 29.56 -2.73 12.57
N ARG A 63 30.27 -3.80 12.95
CA ARG A 63 30.47 -4.17 14.35
C ARG A 63 31.11 -3.04 15.15
N SER A 64 32.17 -2.43 14.60
CA SER A 64 32.82 -1.26 15.21
C SER A 64 31.88 -0.07 15.38
N ALA A 65 31.03 0.19 14.39
CA ALA A 65 30.06 1.28 14.46
C ALA A 65 28.95 1.03 15.51
N VAL A 66 28.49 -0.21 15.67
CA VAL A 66 27.55 -0.59 16.75
C VAL A 66 28.24 -0.47 18.12
N GLY A 67 29.50 -0.87 18.23
CA GLY A 67 30.31 -0.67 19.44
C GLY A 67 30.44 0.81 19.81
N LEU A 68 30.64 1.70 18.84
CA LEU A 68 30.70 3.15 19.06
C LEU A 68 29.38 3.70 19.61
N VAL A 69 28.23 3.22 19.13
CA VAL A 69 26.91 3.61 19.66
C VAL A 69 26.77 3.22 21.13
N ALA A 70 27.23 2.04 21.53
CA ALA A 70 27.22 1.62 22.93
C ALA A 70 28.10 2.54 23.81
N GLN A 71 29.29 2.92 23.32
CA GLN A 71 30.21 3.83 24.01
C GLN A 71 29.63 5.24 24.16
N ASN A 72 29.01 5.76 23.10
CA ASN A 72 28.30 7.04 23.14
C ASN A 72 27.13 6.97 24.14
N GLY A 73 26.43 5.84 24.22
CA GLY A 73 25.40 5.59 25.22
C GLY A 73 25.89 5.73 26.66
N ILE A 74 27.08 5.19 26.98
CA ILE A 74 27.71 5.31 28.31
C ILE A 74 28.14 6.76 28.58
N THR A 75 28.72 7.42 27.58
CA THR A 75 29.16 8.82 27.72
C THR A 75 27.98 9.77 27.90
N SER A 76 26.91 9.57 27.13
CA SER A 76 25.67 10.33 27.21
C SER A 76 24.97 10.12 28.56
N PHE A 77 25.02 8.91 29.15
CA PHE A 77 24.57 8.69 30.53
C PHE A 77 25.32 9.56 31.55
N ILE A 78 26.66 9.64 31.45
CA ILE A 78 27.47 10.43 32.38
C ILE A 78 27.12 11.92 32.27
N THR A 79 26.93 12.42 31.04
CA THR A 79 26.51 13.80 30.78
C THR A 79 25.10 14.06 31.33
N TRP A 80 24.17 13.15 31.07
CA TRP A 80 22.79 13.23 31.55
C TRP A 80 22.71 13.15 33.09
N PHE A 81 23.57 12.36 33.73
CA PHE A 81 23.65 12.30 35.19
C PHE A 81 24.14 13.63 35.80
N ASP A 82 25.00 14.36 35.10
CA ASP A 82 25.44 15.71 35.51
C ASP A 82 24.25 16.68 35.50
N ASP A 83 23.52 16.73 34.39
CA ASP A 83 22.32 17.55 34.22
C ASP A 83 21.14 16.79 33.55
N PRO A 84 20.20 16.26 34.33
CA PRO A 84 19.04 15.53 33.81
C PRO A 84 18.07 16.39 32.98
N SER A 85 18.18 17.72 33.00
CA SER A 85 17.36 18.62 32.18
C SER A 85 17.76 18.60 30.69
N THR A 86 18.91 18.01 30.35
CA THR A 86 19.43 17.84 28.99
C THR A 86 18.77 16.71 28.17
N THR A 87 17.72 16.09 28.72
CA THR A 87 16.94 14.98 28.12
C THR A 87 16.56 15.14 26.62
N PRO A 88 16.30 16.34 26.04
CA PRO A 88 15.90 16.46 24.63
C PRO A 88 16.92 15.97 23.58
N TRP A 89 18.19 15.76 23.95
CA TRP A 89 19.28 15.50 22.98
C TRP A 89 19.84 14.07 22.99
N ILE A 90 19.31 13.17 23.83
CA ILE A 90 19.83 11.80 24.02
C ILE A 90 19.92 11.02 22.69
N ALA A 91 18.92 11.13 21.81
CA ALA A 91 18.97 10.48 20.50
C ALA A 91 20.11 11.02 19.62
N SER A 92 20.31 12.34 19.61
CA SER A 92 21.36 12.98 18.81
C SER A 92 22.75 12.60 19.33
N ASP A 93 22.93 12.54 20.65
CA ASP A 93 24.22 12.25 21.27
C ASP A 93 24.63 10.79 21.08
N VAL A 94 23.68 9.87 21.13
CA VAL A 94 23.94 8.43 21.01
C VAL A 94 24.01 7.99 19.54
N PHE A 95 23.06 8.43 18.71
CA PHE A 95 22.92 7.97 17.32
C PHE A 95 23.51 8.93 16.29
N GLY A 96 23.77 10.20 16.63
CA GLY A 96 24.24 11.21 15.68
C GLY A 96 25.69 11.02 15.20
N GLY A 97 26.53 10.37 16.01
CA GLY A 97 27.90 10.00 15.63
C GLY A 97 28.00 8.72 14.80
N ALA A 98 26.90 7.98 14.62
CA ALA A 98 26.90 6.71 13.89
C ALA A 98 26.71 6.93 12.37
N PRO A 99 27.36 6.12 11.52
CA PRO A 99 27.11 6.17 10.08
C PRO A 99 25.64 5.97 9.75
N ARG A 100 25.10 6.78 8.82
CA ARG A 100 23.68 6.71 8.38
C ARG A 100 23.27 5.32 7.87
N GLU A 101 24.23 4.56 7.36
CA GLU A 101 24.05 3.17 6.88
C GLU A 101 23.69 2.20 8.02
N LEU A 102 24.13 2.48 9.26
CA LEU A 102 23.86 1.65 10.42
C LEU A 102 22.38 1.64 10.79
N LEU A 103 21.73 2.82 10.75
CA LEU A 103 20.29 3.00 11.00
C LEU A 103 19.40 2.22 10.00
N ARG A 104 19.93 1.89 8.82
CA ARG A 104 19.21 1.09 7.81
C ARG A 104 19.41 -0.42 7.98
N SER A 105 20.51 -0.83 8.61
CA SER A 105 20.91 -2.25 8.72
C SER A 105 20.63 -2.90 10.07
N VAL A 106 20.44 -2.09 11.14
CA VAL A 106 20.15 -2.58 12.48
C VAL A 106 18.65 -2.44 12.74
N THR A 107 18.01 -3.47 13.27
CA THR A 107 16.56 -3.43 13.58
C THR A 107 16.30 -2.77 14.93
N LEU A 108 15.05 -2.34 15.17
CA LEU A 108 14.63 -1.85 16.50
C LEU A 108 14.89 -2.90 17.59
N GLN A 109 14.62 -4.17 17.30
CA GLN A 109 14.89 -5.28 18.22
C GLN A 109 16.37 -5.37 18.58
N GLN A 110 17.27 -5.30 17.59
CA GLN A 110 18.72 -5.32 17.83
C GLN A 110 19.18 -4.09 18.64
N THR A 111 18.59 -2.91 18.38
CA THR A 111 18.87 -1.69 19.15
C THR A 111 18.42 -1.81 20.60
N LEU A 112 17.25 -2.39 20.87
CA LEU A 112 16.77 -2.64 22.24
C LEU A 112 17.66 -3.67 22.96
N GLN A 113 18.15 -4.69 22.26
CA GLN A 113 19.10 -5.65 22.83
C GLN A 113 20.45 -4.99 23.17
N LEU A 114 20.94 -4.08 22.33
CA LEU A 114 22.14 -3.29 22.59
C LEU A 114 21.98 -2.42 23.85
N ILE A 115 20.86 -1.68 23.95
CA ILE A 115 20.54 -0.85 25.11
C ILE A 115 20.48 -1.70 26.37
N ARG A 116 19.74 -2.81 26.35
CA ARG A 116 19.60 -3.71 27.49
C ARG A 116 20.95 -4.24 27.97
N CYS A 117 21.78 -4.74 27.05
CA CYS A 117 23.11 -5.27 27.39
C CYS A 117 24.01 -4.18 28.01
N THR A 118 23.99 -2.97 27.44
CA THR A 118 24.76 -1.83 27.95
C THR A 118 24.30 -1.44 29.36
N VAL A 119 22.99 -1.36 29.58
CA VAL A 119 22.40 -1.04 30.88
C VAL A 119 22.74 -2.11 31.91
N GLU A 120 22.62 -3.40 31.57
CA GLU A 120 22.97 -4.51 32.47
C GLU A 120 24.45 -4.45 32.90
N VAL A 121 25.37 -4.13 31.99
CA VAL A 121 26.80 -3.96 32.32
C VAL A 121 27.04 -2.78 33.25
N VAL A 122 26.40 -1.64 33.00
CA VAL A 122 26.51 -0.45 33.87
C VAL A 122 25.90 -0.75 35.24
N GLU A 123 24.71 -1.34 35.29
CA GLU A 123 24.02 -1.74 36.52
C GLU A 123 24.88 -2.69 37.37
N GLU A 124 25.48 -3.72 36.76
CA GLU A 124 26.37 -4.65 37.45
C GLU A 124 27.57 -3.93 38.07
N ARG A 125 28.16 -2.95 37.36
CA ARG A 125 29.35 -2.23 37.82
C ARG A 125 29.06 -1.22 38.93
N ILE A 126 27.88 -0.59 38.91
CA ILE A 126 27.47 0.41 39.91
C ILE A 126 26.84 -0.21 41.17
N LYS A 127 26.66 -1.54 41.24
CA LYS A 127 26.16 -2.22 42.44
C LYS A 127 26.93 -1.75 43.68
N GLY A 128 26.19 -1.34 44.72
CA GLY A 128 26.75 -0.87 45.99
C GLY A 128 27.21 0.60 46.03
N HIS A 129 27.00 1.39 44.96
CA HIS A 129 27.46 2.80 44.88
C HIS A 129 26.35 3.84 45.14
N GLY A 130 25.23 3.44 45.75
CA GLY A 130 24.13 4.33 46.16
C GLY A 130 22.83 4.14 45.35
N GLU A 131 21.68 4.41 45.97
CA GLU A 131 20.36 4.27 45.32
C GLU A 131 20.14 5.32 44.23
N GLU A 132 20.63 6.55 44.42
CA GLU A 132 20.50 7.65 43.46
C GLU A 132 21.08 7.31 42.07
N LEU A 133 22.26 6.67 42.04
CA LEU A 133 22.90 6.28 40.78
C LEU A 133 22.17 5.11 40.10
N ARG A 134 21.57 4.22 40.89
CA ARG A 134 20.73 3.12 40.39
C ARG A 134 19.42 3.65 39.80
N GLU A 135 18.78 4.60 40.46
CA GLU A 135 17.58 5.25 39.93
C GLU A 135 17.89 6.03 38.65
N ALA A 136 19.04 6.73 38.61
CA ALA A 136 19.50 7.46 37.43
C ALA A 136 19.68 6.55 36.21
N ILE A 137 20.33 5.39 36.33
CA ILE A 137 20.50 4.48 35.18
C ILE A 137 19.17 3.90 34.70
N LEU A 138 18.23 3.63 35.61
CA LEU A 138 16.90 3.14 35.25
C LEU A 138 16.11 4.21 34.49
N LEU A 139 16.12 5.46 34.98
CA LEU A 139 15.48 6.58 34.28
C LEU A 139 16.11 6.81 32.92
N TYR A 140 17.43 6.89 32.83
CA TYR A 140 18.14 7.05 31.56
C TYR A 140 17.86 5.89 30.59
N SER A 141 17.80 4.65 31.07
CA SER A 141 17.51 3.47 30.25
C SER A 141 16.13 3.54 29.58
N ARG A 142 15.15 4.14 30.29
CA ARG A 142 13.81 4.39 29.76
C ARG A 142 13.85 5.48 28.69
N GLU A 143 14.51 6.60 28.97
CA GLU A 143 14.60 7.72 28.03
C GLU A 143 15.32 7.33 26.73
N ILE A 144 16.45 6.62 26.80
CA ILE A 144 17.17 6.15 25.61
C ILE A 144 16.37 5.11 24.80
N ALA A 145 15.58 4.26 25.45
CA ALA A 145 14.71 3.30 24.78
C ALA A 145 13.56 4.00 24.01
N PHE A 146 12.91 5.00 24.61
CA PHE A 146 11.90 5.80 23.91
C PHE A 146 12.50 6.63 22.77
N ALA A 147 13.69 7.20 22.99
CA ALA A 147 14.40 7.96 21.97
C ALA A 147 14.76 7.06 20.75
N ALA A 148 15.20 5.83 20.99
CA ALA A 148 15.42 4.84 19.93
C ALA A 148 14.10 4.49 19.21
N ALA A 149 13.02 4.28 19.95
CA ALA A 149 11.70 4.01 19.35
C ALA A 149 11.24 5.16 18.43
N ASP A 150 11.40 6.43 18.83
CA ASP A 150 11.03 7.60 18.00
C ASP A 150 11.86 7.65 16.70
N VAL A 151 13.19 7.43 16.76
CA VAL A 151 14.05 7.40 15.57
C VAL A 151 13.60 6.33 14.58
N TYR A 152 13.31 5.11 15.07
CA TYR A 152 12.85 4.01 14.23
C TYR A 152 11.42 4.21 13.71
N ALA A 153 10.52 4.79 14.52
CA ALA A 153 9.16 5.16 14.10
C ALA A 153 9.21 6.16 12.95
N ARG A 154 9.95 7.27 13.09
CA ARG A 154 10.13 8.26 12.02
C ARG A 154 10.76 7.67 10.76
N ALA A 155 11.75 6.79 10.91
CA ALA A 155 12.38 6.12 9.78
C ALA A 155 11.45 5.12 9.08
N ALA A 156 10.48 4.53 9.80
CA ALA A 156 9.44 3.68 9.24
C ALA A 156 8.35 4.53 8.55
N GLU A 157 7.91 5.64 9.15
CA GLU A 157 6.99 6.59 8.54
C GLU A 157 7.55 7.19 7.24
N ALA A 158 8.82 7.60 7.24
CA ALA A 158 9.48 8.13 6.05
C ALA A 158 9.56 7.09 4.91
N ARG A 159 9.72 5.80 5.25
CA ARG A 159 9.66 4.69 4.28
C ARG A 159 8.24 4.47 3.77
N GLY A 160 7.24 4.44 4.66
CA GLY A 160 5.83 4.32 4.25
C GLY A 160 5.38 5.47 3.34
N LEU A 161 5.85 6.69 3.60
CA LEU A 161 5.60 7.85 2.73
C LEU A 161 6.31 7.74 1.38
N TRP A 162 7.48 7.10 1.32
CA TRP A 162 8.19 6.87 0.07
C TRP A 162 7.48 5.81 -0.78
N ASP A 163 7.04 4.71 -0.17
CA ASP A 163 6.26 3.66 -0.84
C ASP A 163 4.93 4.21 -1.35
N ALA A 164 4.19 4.96 -0.51
CA ALA A 164 2.94 5.60 -0.91
C ALA A 164 3.13 6.63 -2.04
N ARG A 165 4.24 7.36 -2.05
CA ARG A 165 4.56 8.32 -3.12
C ARG A 165 4.97 7.62 -4.41
N LEU A 166 5.76 6.55 -4.31
CA LEU A 166 6.15 5.74 -5.46
C LEU A 166 4.93 5.08 -6.09
N GLU A 167 4.04 4.54 -5.26
CA GLU A 167 2.77 3.97 -5.69
C GLU A 167 1.87 5.01 -6.36
N ALA A 168 1.70 6.18 -5.75
CA ALA A 168 0.91 7.26 -6.36
C ALA A 168 1.47 7.66 -7.73
N LEU A 169 2.80 7.70 -7.89
CA LEU A 169 3.45 7.98 -9.17
C LEU A 169 3.19 6.89 -10.22
N VAL A 170 3.26 5.62 -9.82
CA VAL A 170 2.95 4.49 -10.71
C VAL A 170 1.49 4.53 -11.15
N VAL A 171 0.55 4.77 -10.23
CA VAL A 171 -0.87 4.90 -10.58
C VAL A 171 -1.10 6.09 -11.52
N ASP A 172 -0.45 7.23 -11.27
CA ASP A 172 -0.56 8.40 -12.16
C ASP A 172 -0.04 8.11 -13.58
N SER A 173 1.10 7.42 -13.71
CA SER A 173 1.63 6.95 -15.00
C SER A 173 0.65 6.00 -15.72
N ILE A 174 -0.02 5.10 -15.00
CA ILE A 174 -1.06 4.22 -15.56
C ILE A 174 -2.26 5.04 -16.06
N LEU A 175 -2.68 6.05 -15.29
CA LEU A 175 -3.83 6.89 -15.64
C LEU A 175 -3.54 7.79 -16.84
N SER A 176 -2.34 8.36 -16.93
CA SER A 176 -1.91 9.16 -18.08
C SER A 176 -1.64 8.31 -19.32
N GLY A 177 -1.15 7.08 -19.12
CA GLY A 177 -0.61 6.22 -20.17
C GLY A 177 0.81 6.59 -20.56
N GLU A 178 1.51 7.39 -19.75
CA GLU A 178 2.91 7.74 -19.95
C GLU A 178 3.79 6.68 -19.28
N TYR A 179 4.37 5.82 -20.11
CA TYR A 179 5.30 4.79 -19.66
C TYR A 179 6.74 5.26 -19.86
N ASP A 180 7.49 5.26 -18.77
CA ASP A 180 8.94 5.43 -18.79
C ASP A 180 9.62 4.06 -18.59
N ASP A 181 10.86 3.92 -19.03
CA ASP A 181 11.62 2.66 -18.98
C ASP A 181 11.82 2.16 -17.53
N GLU A 182 11.69 3.05 -16.54
CA GLU A 182 11.81 2.73 -15.12
C GLU A 182 10.52 2.14 -14.49
N LEU A 183 9.37 2.25 -15.15
CA LEU A 183 8.07 1.84 -14.57
C LEU A 183 8.08 0.37 -14.10
N PRO A 184 8.59 -0.62 -14.85
CA PRO A 184 8.67 -2.00 -14.39
C PRO A 184 9.48 -2.18 -13.10
N SER A 185 10.60 -1.46 -12.96
CA SER A 185 11.44 -1.51 -11.75
C SER A 185 10.72 -0.92 -10.53
N ARG A 186 9.95 0.15 -10.72
CA ARG A 186 9.14 0.77 -9.64
C ARG A 186 8.00 -0.14 -9.20
N ILE A 187 7.31 -0.78 -10.14
CA ILE A 187 6.25 -1.77 -9.87
C ILE A 187 6.83 -2.96 -9.08
N ALA A 188 7.97 -3.51 -9.52
CA ALA A 188 8.63 -4.60 -8.81
C ALA A 188 9.07 -4.20 -7.39
N ALA A 189 9.53 -2.96 -7.18
CA ALA A 189 9.90 -2.45 -5.86
C ALA A 189 8.71 -2.36 -4.89
N LEU A 190 7.49 -2.15 -5.41
CA LEU A 190 6.25 -2.18 -4.62
C LEU A 190 5.76 -3.61 -4.31
N GLY A 191 6.51 -4.63 -4.73
CA GLY A 191 6.19 -6.03 -4.50
C GLY A 191 5.05 -6.56 -5.35
N TRP A 192 4.73 -5.89 -6.46
CA TRP A 192 3.74 -6.36 -7.42
C TRP A 192 4.23 -7.64 -8.11
N GLN A 193 3.44 -8.71 -8.00
CA GLN A 193 3.71 -10.02 -8.58
C GLN A 193 2.77 -10.35 -9.75
N GLY A 194 1.69 -9.58 -9.93
CA GLY A 194 0.73 -9.73 -11.02
C GLY A 194 1.40 -9.70 -12.40
N ARG A 195 1.51 -10.88 -13.03
CA ARG A 195 2.00 -11.04 -14.41
C ARG A 195 0.87 -11.20 -15.43
N GLY A 196 -0.36 -11.33 -14.95
CA GLY A 196 -1.53 -11.59 -15.76
C GLY A 196 -2.40 -10.35 -15.97
N GLU A 197 -3.68 -10.64 -16.14
CA GLU A 197 -4.72 -9.66 -16.42
C GLU A 197 -4.85 -8.63 -15.29
N VAL A 198 -5.24 -7.42 -15.69
CA VAL A 198 -5.40 -6.28 -14.80
C VAL A 198 -6.75 -5.61 -15.07
N CYS A 199 -7.35 -5.03 -14.03
CA CYS A 199 -8.41 -4.05 -14.18
C CYS A 199 -8.18 -2.83 -13.30
N VAL A 200 -8.85 -1.74 -13.60
CA VAL A 200 -8.85 -0.54 -12.76
C VAL A 200 -10.24 -0.28 -12.23
N VAL A 201 -10.33 -0.10 -10.91
CA VAL A 201 -11.56 0.20 -10.19
C VAL A 201 -11.51 1.64 -9.72
N VAL A 202 -12.59 2.38 -9.94
CA VAL A 202 -12.74 3.77 -9.50
C VAL A 202 -13.97 3.90 -8.63
N GLY A 203 -13.79 4.41 -7.43
CA GLY A 203 -14.87 4.74 -6.51
C GLY A 203 -14.60 6.03 -5.75
N ARG A 204 -15.49 6.37 -4.84
CA ARG A 204 -15.26 7.50 -3.93
C ARG A 204 -14.22 7.12 -2.88
N SER A 205 -13.30 8.04 -2.59
CA SER A 205 -12.37 7.85 -1.47
C SER A 205 -13.12 8.02 -0.14
N PRO A 206 -12.96 7.08 0.82
CA PRO A 206 -13.50 7.25 2.17
C PRO A 206 -12.78 8.40 2.88
N ARG A 207 -13.37 8.93 3.97
CA ARG A 207 -12.74 10.01 4.74
C ARG A 207 -11.43 9.58 5.40
N ILE A 208 -11.35 8.31 5.79
CA ILE A 208 -10.18 7.66 6.36
C ILE A 208 -9.97 6.38 5.55
N LEU A 209 -8.83 6.27 4.87
CA LEU A 209 -8.48 5.14 4.03
C LEU A 209 -7.54 4.21 4.80
N ASP A 210 -7.98 2.98 5.06
CA ASP A 210 -7.13 1.91 5.61
C ASP A 210 -6.52 1.09 4.46
N VAL A 211 -5.36 1.56 3.99
CA VAL A 211 -4.60 0.94 2.90
C VAL A 211 -4.21 -0.50 3.24
N ASP A 212 -3.86 -0.78 4.50
CA ASP A 212 -3.40 -2.09 4.94
C ASP A 212 -4.54 -3.12 4.99
N ARG A 213 -5.75 -2.70 5.37
CA ARG A 213 -6.95 -3.53 5.25
C ARG A 213 -7.23 -3.88 3.80
N LEU A 214 -7.29 -2.89 2.91
CA LEU A 214 -7.55 -3.10 1.49
C LEU A 214 -6.54 -4.10 0.86
N ARG A 215 -5.24 -3.94 1.19
CA ARG A 215 -4.18 -4.87 0.76
C ARG A 215 -4.34 -6.27 1.35
N ARG A 216 -4.70 -6.41 2.62
CA ARG A 216 -4.94 -7.72 3.25
C ARG A 216 -6.12 -8.42 2.57
N THR A 217 -7.22 -7.72 2.32
CA THR A 217 -8.38 -8.27 1.61
C THR A 217 -7.99 -8.75 0.20
N ALA A 218 -7.25 -7.94 -0.56
CA ALA A 218 -6.78 -8.33 -1.88
C ALA A 218 -5.85 -9.56 -1.87
N ARG A 219 -4.89 -9.63 -0.94
CA ARG A 219 -4.00 -10.79 -0.79
C ARG A 219 -4.77 -12.07 -0.45
N HIS A 220 -5.81 -12.00 0.38
CA HIS A 220 -6.69 -13.14 0.66
C HIS A 220 -7.47 -13.62 -0.55
N LEU A 221 -7.63 -12.77 -1.56
CA LEU A 221 -8.28 -13.07 -2.84
C LEU A 221 -7.27 -13.39 -3.96
N HIS A 222 -5.99 -13.61 -3.61
CA HIS A 222 -4.90 -13.87 -4.55
C HIS A 222 -4.74 -12.77 -5.61
N ALA A 223 -4.95 -11.51 -5.21
CA ALA A 223 -4.80 -10.34 -6.07
C ALA A 223 -3.77 -9.36 -5.49
N ASP A 224 -3.00 -8.76 -6.39
CA ASP A 224 -2.17 -7.60 -6.10
C ASP A 224 -2.95 -6.32 -6.39
N ILE A 225 -2.68 -5.28 -5.59
CA ILE A 225 -3.31 -3.98 -5.79
C ILE A 225 -2.30 -2.82 -5.73
N LEU A 226 -2.54 -1.84 -6.59
CA LEU A 226 -1.94 -0.50 -6.50
C LEU A 226 -3.05 0.50 -6.20
N ILE A 227 -2.80 1.39 -5.25
CA ILE A 227 -3.80 2.30 -4.69
C ILE A 227 -3.37 3.74 -4.95
N GLY A 228 -4.21 4.50 -5.64
CA GLY A 228 -4.02 5.92 -5.88
C GLY A 228 -5.23 6.73 -5.42
N VAL A 229 -4.98 7.86 -4.77
CA VAL A 229 -6.03 8.82 -4.39
C VAL A 229 -5.94 10.04 -5.28
N GLN A 230 -7.01 10.34 -6.02
CA GLN A 230 -7.12 11.52 -6.88
C GLN A 230 -8.30 12.40 -6.47
N GLY A 231 -8.03 13.43 -5.67
CA GLY A 231 -9.06 14.31 -5.11
C GLY A 231 -9.99 13.52 -4.19
N ASN A 232 -11.26 13.40 -4.57
CA ASN A 232 -12.26 12.59 -3.83
C ASN A 232 -12.45 11.17 -4.41
N ARG A 233 -11.59 10.73 -5.32
CA ARG A 233 -11.67 9.43 -5.98
C ARG A 233 -10.57 8.51 -5.46
N LEU A 234 -10.94 7.27 -5.18
CA LEU A 234 -10.02 6.17 -4.94
C LEU A 234 -9.92 5.35 -6.23
N VAL A 235 -8.70 5.21 -6.73
CA VAL A 235 -8.35 4.41 -7.90
C VAL A 235 -7.58 3.20 -7.40
N VAL A 236 -8.06 2.01 -7.71
CA VAL A 236 -7.40 0.76 -7.34
C VAL A 236 -7.14 -0.03 -8.61
N VAL A 237 -5.87 -0.25 -8.92
CA VAL A 237 -5.45 -1.16 -9.99
C VAL A 237 -5.37 -2.55 -9.37
N ILE A 238 -6.10 -3.52 -9.92
CA ILE A 238 -6.14 -4.89 -9.43
C ILE A 238 -5.47 -5.78 -10.47
N GLY A 239 -4.42 -6.51 -10.07
CA GLY A 239 -3.77 -7.52 -10.89
C GLY A 239 -4.01 -8.89 -10.28
N ARG A 240 -4.36 -9.88 -11.10
CA ARG A 240 -4.42 -11.26 -10.62
C ARG A 240 -3.01 -11.80 -10.43
N ALA A 241 -2.73 -12.39 -9.27
CA ALA A 241 -1.54 -13.21 -9.12
C ALA A 241 -1.76 -14.52 -9.89
N GLU A 242 -0.77 -14.98 -10.65
CA GLU A 242 -0.84 -16.33 -11.20
C GLU A 242 -0.84 -17.33 -10.03
N PRO A 243 -1.75 -18.32 -10.02
CA PRO A 243 -1.72 -19.36 -9.01
C PRO A 243 -0.38 -20.11 -9.12
N LEU A 244 0.25 -20.36 -7.97
CA LEU A 244 1.36 -21.30 -7.88
C LEU A 244 0.90 -22.65 -8.46
N GLU A 245 1.80 -23.42 -9.08
CA GLU A 245 1.46 -24.58 -9.93
C GLU A 245 0.56 -25.64 -9.26
N ASP A 246 0.46 -25.64 -7.93
CA ASP A 246 -0.39 -26.52 -7.09
C ASP A 246 -1.86 -26.06 -6.94
N ASP A 247 -2.24 -24.85 -7.37
CA ASP A 247 -3.57 -24.25 -7.12
C ASP A 247 -4.52 -24.23 -8.34
N LYS A 248 -4.29 -25.11 -9.32
CA LYS A 248 -5.04 -25.18 -10.59
C LYS A 248 -6.52 -25.59 -10.45
N GLU A 249 -6.97 -25.96 -9.25
CA GLU A 249 -8.36 -26.34 -8.98
C GLU A 249 -9.24 -25.16 -8.50
N HIS A 250 -8.66 -23.99 -8.18
CA HIS A 250 -9.44 -22.82 -7.79
C HIS A 250 -9.90 -22.04 -9.03
N SER A 251 -11.21 -21.89 -9.22
CA SER A 251 -11.77 -20.99 -10.22
C SER A 251 -11.29 -19.56 -9.97
N THR A 252 -10.51 -19.00 -10.91
CA THR A 252 -10.03 -17.62 -10.83
C THR A 252 -11.23 -16.67 -10.68
N MET A 253 -11.30 -15.96 -9.55
CA MET A 253 -12.37 -14.99 -9.32
C MET A 253 -12.32 -13.87 -10.36
N SER A 254 -13.50 -13.47 -10.83
CA SER A 254 -13.63 -12.33 -11.72
C SER A 254 -13.22 -11.03 -11.01
N PHE A 255 -12.76 -10.03 -11.77
CA PHE A 255 -12.47 -8.71 -11.21
C PHE A 255 -13.70 -8.07 -10.56
N MET A 256 -14.89 -8.43 -11.05
CA MET A 256 -16.15 -8.02 -10.50
C MET A 256 -16.30 -8.55 -9.07
N GLU A 257 -16.12 -9.86 -8.87
CA GLU A 257 -16.22 -10.50 -7.55
C GLU A 257 -15.17 -9.99 -6.58
N ILE A 258 -13.92 -9.80 -7.04
CA ILE A 258 -12.87 -9.19 -6.22
C ILE A 258 -13.30 -7.80 -5.78
N THR A 259 -13.80 -6.97 -6.70
CA THR A 259 -14.27 -5.61 -6.39
C THR A 259 -15.41 -5.60 -5.36
N LYS A 260 -16.33 -6.57 -5.44
CA LYS A 260 -17.42 -6.72 -4.48
C LYS A 260 -16.92 -6.96 -3.06
N HIS A 261 -15.83 -7.71 -2.88
CA HIS A 261 -15.22 -7.91 -1.57
C HIS A 261 -14.48 -6.68 -1.06
N LEU A 262 -14.00 -5.81 -1.96
CA LEU A 262 -13.33 -4.56 -1.61
C LEU A 262 -14.31 -3.39 -1.40
N GLU A 263 -15.61 -3.58 -1.63
CA GLU A 263 -16.61 -2.51 -1.66
C GLU A 263 -16.66 -1.67 -0.37
N GLU A 264 -16.48 -2.31 0.79
CA GLU A 264 -16.50 -1.67 2.11
C GLU A 264 -15.35 -0.68 2.35
N ASP A 265 -14.25 -0.83 1.61
CA ASP A 265 -13.07 0.03 1.72
C ASP A 265 -13.21 1.30 0.84
N PHE A 266 -14.27 1.38 0.03
CA PHE A 266 -14.62 2.57 -0.76
C PHE A 266 -15.69 3.42 -0.05
N GLY A 267 -15.61 4.74 -0.25
CA GLY A 267 -16.64 5.67 0.21
C GLY A 267 -18.00 5.45 -0.46
N GLU A 268 -19.05 6.03 0.13
CA GLU A 268 -20.41 5.97 -0.42
C GLU A 268 -20.51 6.56 -1.84
N GLY A 269 -21.18 5.83 -2.73
CA GLY A 269 -21.43 6.26 -4.10
C GLY A 269 -21.29 5.12 -5.09
N HIS A 270 -20.91 5.45 -6.31
CA HIS A 270 -20.71 4.50 -7.40
C HIS A 270 -19.32 3.86 -7.29
N LEU A 271 -19.22 2.60 -7.69
CA LEU A 271 -17.97 1.85 -7.76
C LEU A 271 -17.89 1.22 -9.14
N VAL A 272 -17.01 1.72 -9.99
CA VAL A 272 -16.94 1.37 -11.41
C VAL A 272 -15.72 0.52 -11.68
N VAL A 273 -15.92 -0.61 -12.34
CA VAL A 273 -14.88 -1.55 -12.75
C VAL A 273 -14.60 -1.35 -14.24
N GLY A 274 -13.36 -1.01 -14.58
CA GLY A 274 -12.92 -0.93 -15.97
C GLY A 274 -12.86 -2.31 -16.63
N PRO A 275 -12.81 -2.37 -17.97
CA PRO A 275 -12.62 -3.62 -18.69
C PRO A 275 -11.31 -4.29 -18.28
N GLU A 276 -11.33 -5.61 -18.32
CA GLU A 276 -10.14 -6.45 -18.14
C GLU A 276 -9.17 -6.25 -19.30
N VAL A 277 -7.88 -6.11 -18.98
CA VAL A 277 -6.81 -5.94 -19.94
C VAL A 277 -5.67 -6.92 -19.69
N PRO A 278 -4.86 -7.28 -20.70
CA PRO A 278 -3.88 -8.37 -20.57
C PRO A 278 -2.73 -8.08 -19.62
N SER A 279 -2.38 -6.80 -19.42
CA SER A 279 -1.22 -6.41 -18.64
C SER A 279 -1.36 -5.04 -18.00
N LEU A 280 -0.46 -4.73 -17.07
CA LEU A 280 -0.41 -3.41 -16.42
C LEU A 280 -0.08 -2.27 -17.40
N VAL A 281 0.60 -2.56 -18.51
CA VAL A 281 0.87 -1.57 -19.59
C VAL A 281 -0.39 -1.26 -20.40
N ASP A 282 -1.39 -2.14 -20.38
CA ASP A 282 -2.68 -1.89 -21.03
C ASP A 282 -3.69 -1.25 -20.07
N ALA A 283 -3.34 -1.11 -18.78
CA ALA A 283 -4.24 -0.65 -17.72
C ALA A 283 -4.76 0.77 -17.95
N VAL A 284 -4.10 1.59 -18.77
CA VAL A 284 -4.61 2.90 -19.21
C VAL A 284 -6.00 2.80 -19.86
N THR A 285 -6.26 1.74 -20.62
CA THR A 285 -7.58 1.52 -21.25
C THR A 285 -8.65 1.23 -20.20
N SER A 286 -8.31 0.38 -19.24
CA SER A 286 -9.18 0.05 -18.10
C SER A 286 -9.47 1.27 -17.24
N ALA A 287 -8.41 2.03 -16.91
CA ALA A 287 -8.46 3.28 -16.15
C ALA A 287 -9.35 4.33 -16.80
N ARG A 288 -9.15 4.62 -18.09
CA ARG A 288 -9.94 5.61 -18.82
C ARG A 288 -11.42 5.24 -18.85
N ALA A 289 -11.72 3.98 -19.12
CA ALA A 289 -13.09 3.48 -19.09
C ALA A 289 -13.72 3.57 -17.70
N ALA A 290 -13.01 3.18 -16.64
CA ALA A 290 -13.49 3.25 -15.26
C ALA A 290 -13.72 4.70 -14.80
N LEU A 291 -12.80 5.62 -15.11
CA LEU A 291 -12.92 7.04 -14.80
C LEU A 291 -14.09 7.70 -15.55
N ALA A 292 -14.25 7.40 -16.84
CA ALA A 292 -15.38 7.87 -17.64
C ALA A 292 -16.70 7.27 -17.17
N GLY A 293 -16.72 5.99 -16.81
CA GLY A 293 -17.88 5.36 -16.21
C GLY A 293 -18.25 5.99 -14.87
N TYR A 294 -17.28 6.26 -14.00
CA TYR A 294 -17.50 6.90 -12.70
C TYR A 294 -18.12 8.29 -12.83
N SER A 295 -17.73 9.08 -13.84
CA SER A 295 -18.30 10.42 -14.05
C SER A 295 -19.76 10.41 -14.52
N VAL A 296 -20.21 9.32 -15.16
CA VAL A 296 -21.57 9.20 -15.69
C VAL A 296 -22.47 8.24 -14.93
N ALA A 297 -21.94 7.44 -13.99
CA ALA A 297 -22.66 6.38 -13.30
C ALA A 297 -23.95 6.87 -12.62
N SER A 298 -23.97 8.10 -12.11
CA SER A 298 -25.13 8.72 -11.48
C SER A 298 -26.33 8.95 -12.40
N SER A 299 -26.13 8.92 -13.72
CA SER A 299 -27.21 9.04 -14.70
C SER A 299 -28.08 7.78 -14.81
N TRP A 300 -27.56 6.61 -14.38
CA TRP A 300 -28.32 5.37 -14.36
C TRP A 300 -28.81 5.04 -12.95
N ARG A 301 -30.09 5.31 -12.68
CA ARG A 301 -30.73 5.08 -11.37
C ARG A 301 -30.69 3.63 -10.88
N GLY A 302 -30.60 2.67 -11.80
CA GLY A 302 -30.57 1.24 -11.51
C GLY A 302 -29.16 0.63 -11.49
N ALA A 303 -28.12 1.46 -11.50
CA ALA A 303 -26.74 1.00 -11.48
C ALA A 303 -26.47 0.13 -10.24
N THR A 304 -25.95 -1.07 -10.45
CA THR A 304 -25.48 -1.92 -9.37
C THR A 304 -24.22 -1.35 -8.74
N ARG A 305 -23.91 -1.79 -7.52
CA ARG A 305 -22.62 -1.53 -6.89
C ARG A 305 -21.93 -2.87 -6.65
N PRO A 306 -20.71 -3.06 -7.18
CA PRO A 306 -20.09 -2.30 -8.28
C PRO A 306 -20.81 -2.46 -9.66
N ILE A 307 -20.39 -1.66 -10.63
CA ILE A 307 -20.89 -1.63 -12.02
C ILE A 307 -19.73 -1.71 -13.03
N ALA A 308 -19.91 -2.45 -14.13
CA ALA A 308 -18.90 -2.48 -15.20
C ALA A 308 -18.96 -1.19 -16.03
N ALA A 309 -17.80 -0.66 -16.42
CA ALA A 309 -17.72 0.50 -17.31
C ALA A 309 -18.36 0.21 -18.68
N ASP A 310 -18.35 -1.04 -19.12
CA ASP A 310 -18.98 -1.49 -20.38
C ASP A 310 -20.51 -1.52 -20.29
N ASP A 311 -21.09 -1.60 -19.08
CA ASP A 311 -22.53 -1.41 -18.92
C ASP A 311 -22.92 0.05 -19.11
N LEU A 312 -21.98 1.01 -19.00
CA LEU A 312 -22.19 2.46 -19.12
C LEU A 312 -21.79 3.03 -20.49
N LEU A 313 -21.64 2.19 -21.52
CA LEU A 313 -21.20 2.63 -22.85
C LEU A 313 -22.03 3.78 -23.46
N PRO A 314 -23.38 3.78 -23.42
CA PRO A 314 -24.18 4.87 -23.99
C PRO A 314 -23.92 6.20 -23.31
N GLU A 315 -23.93 6.23 -21.98
CA GLU A 315 -23.72 7.42 -21.17
C GLU A 315 -22.31 7.96 -21.36
N ARG A 316 -21.31 7.07 -21.36
CA ARG A 316 -19.91 7.43 -21.65
C ARG A 316 -19.78 8.03 -23.05
N ALA A 317 -20.37 7.41 -24.07
CA ALA A 317 -20.32 7.90 -25.45
C ALA A 317 -21.01 9.26 -25.63
N LEU A 318 -22.15 9.47 -24.96
CA LEU A 318 -22.87 10.75 -24.92
C LEU A 318 -22.07 11.84 -24.18
N ALA A 319 -21.36 11.47 -23.12
CA ALA A 319 -20.44 12.36 -22.39
C ALA A 319 -19.14 12.66 -23.14
N GLY A 320 -18.95 12.08 -24.33
CA GLY A 320 -17.81 12.36 -25.20
C GLY A 320 -16.63 11.41 -25.05
N ASP A 321 -16.77 10.28 -24.35
CA ASP A 321 -15.72 9.26 -24.23
C ASP A 321 -15.43 8.62 -25.61
N PRO A 322 -14.25 8.87 -26.20
CA PRO A 322 -13.90 8.28 -27.49
C PRO A 322 -13.72 6.76 -27.40
N LEU A 323 -13.29 6.23 -26.24
CA LEU A 323 -13.11 4.79 -26.04
C LEU A 323 -14.47 4.11 -26.09
N ALA A 324 -15.48 4.61 -25.37
CA ALA A 324 -16.84 4.05 -25.42
C ALA A 324 -17.43 4.07 -26.84
N ARG A 325 -17.23 5.17 -27.59
CA ARG A 325 -17.67 5.26 -28.99
C ARG A 325 -16.98 4.22 -29.88
N ALA A 326 -15.67 4.06 -29.73
CA ALA A 326 -14.91 3.05 -30.45
C ALA A 326 -15.39 1.64 -30.09
N THR A 327 -15.57 1.34 -28.80
CA THR A 327 -16.07 0.04 -28.30
C THR A 327 -17.45 -0.30 -28.89
N LEU A 328 -18.40 0.63 -28.88
CA LEU A 328 -19.73 0.44 -29.47
C LEU A 328 -19.66 0.14 -30.97
N ILE A 329 -18.75 0.79 -31.70
CA ILE A 329 -18.61 0.57 -33.14
C ILE A 329 -17.90 -0.75 -33.43
N GLU A 330 -16.77 -1.01 -32.76
CA GLU A 330 -15.86 -2.12 -33.06
C GLU A 330 -16.36 -3.47 -32.54
N ARG A 331 -17.05 -3.50 -31.39
CA ARG A 331 -17.55 -4.75 -30.81
C ARG A 331 -18.98 -5.08 -31.20
N ILE A 332 -19.76 -4.11 -31.67
CA ILE A 332 -21.19 -4.31 -31.98
C ILE A 332 -21.50 -4.02 -33.44
N TYR A 333 -21.28 -2.79 -33.91
CA TYR A 333 -21.71 -2.40 -35.25
C TYR A 333 -20.93 -3.11 -36.38
N LEU A 334 -19.59 -3.07 -36.34
CA LEU A 334 -18.74 -3.64 -37.38
C LEU A 334 -18.91 -5.17 -37.50
N PRO A 335 -18.91 -5.96 -36.41
CA PRO A 335 -19.12 -7.40 -36.52
C PRO A 335 -20.44 -7.77 -37.20
N LEU A 336 -21.52 -7.04 -36.91
CA LEU A 336 -22.82 -7.26 -37.55
C LEU A 336 -22.83 -6.84 -39.02
N SER A 337 -22.28 -5.66 -39.32
CA SER A 337 -22.19 -5.14 -40.70
C SER A 337 -21.33 -6.03 -41.61
N ASP A 338 -20.21 -6.54 -41.10
CA ASP A 338 -19.28 -7.37 -41.86
C ASP A 338 -19.82 -8.79 -42.10
N GLN A 339 -20.52 -9.35 -41.11
CA GLN A 339 -21.03 -10.71 -41.20
C GLN A 339 -22.33 -10.79 -42.02
N SER A 340 -23.30 -9.91 -41.77
CA SER A 340 -24.59 -9.93 -42.49
C SER A 340 -25.35 -8.62 -42.38
N ALA A 341 -25.54 -7.96 -43.52
CA ALA A 341 -26.41 -6.80 -43.64
C ALA A 341 -27.85 -7.11 -43.18
N GLU A 342 -28.34 -8.34 -43.36
CA GLU A 342 -29.69 -8.72 -42.91
C GLU A 342 -29.82 -8.77 -41.38
N LEU A 343 -28.77 -9.18 -40.66
CA LEU A 343 -28.77 -9.19 -39.19
C LEU A 343 -28.81 -7.77 -38.65
N LEU A 344 -28.02 -6.87 -39.24
CA LEU A 344 -28.02 -5.45 -38.91
C LEU A 344 -29.40 -4.81 -39.16
N THR A 345 -29.98 -5.03 -40.34
CA THR A 345 -31.34 -4.54 -40.68
C THR A 345 -32.40 -5.10 -39.74
N THR A 346 -32.29 -6.38 -39.37
CA THR A 346 -33.25 -7.00 -38.45
C THR A 346 -33.16 -6.40 -37.04
N LEU A 347 -31.95 -6.16 -36.54
CA LEU A 347 -31.75 -5.52 -35.24
C LEU A 347 -32.26 -4.07 -35.24
N GLN A 348 -31.96 -3.30 -36.29
CA GLN A 348 -32.45 -1.93 -36.46
C GLN A 348 -33.99 -1.88 -36.43
N SER A 349 -34.65 -2.66 -37.31
CA SER A 349 -36.11 -2.72 -37.38
C SER A 349 -36.72 -3.22 -36.06
N TYR A 350 -36.08 -4.17 -35.38
CA TYR A 350 -36.55 -4.64 -34.07
C TYR A 350 -36.57 -3.55 -33.00
N LEU A 351 -35.50 -2.75 -32.91
CA LEU A 351 -35.40 -1.66 -31.95
C LEU A 351 -36.37 -0.50 -32.32
N ASP A 352 -36.49 -0.17 -33.61
CA ASP A 352 -37.40 0.88 -34.11
C ASP A 352 -38.88 0.52 -33.88
N ASN A 353 -39.22 -0.77 -33.95
CA ASN A 353 -40.56 -1.30 -33.66
C ASN A 353 -40.82 -1.57 -32.17
N GLY A 354 -40.09 -0.90 -31.28
CA GLY A 354 -40.28 -1.00 -29.83
C GLY A 354 -40.01 -2.40 -29.27
N ARG A 355 -39.12 -3.17 -29.91
CA ARG A 355 -38.76 -4.56 -29.55
C ARG A 355 -39.92 -5.56 -29.72
N SER A 356 -40.83 -5.31 -30.66
CA SER A 356 -41.93 -6.22 -30.99
C SER A 356 -41.56 -7.16 -32.14
N LEU A 357 -41.51 -8.47 -31.86
CA LEU A 357 -41.22 -9.49 -32.87
C LEU A 357 -42.24 -9.47 -34.03
N GLU A 358 -43.53 -9.30 -33.73
CA GLU A 358 -44.57 -9.30 -34.75
C GLU A 358 -44.53 -8.06 -35.65
N ALA A 359 -44.30 -6.88 -35.06
CA ALA A 359 -44.19 -5.65 -35.83
C ALA A 359 -42.95 -5.68 -36.74
N THR A 360 -41.82 -6.15 -36.21
CA THR A 360 -40.58 -6.36 -36.97
C THR A 360 -40.77 -7.36 -38.11
N ALA A 361 -41.49 -8.45 -37.87
CA ALA A 361 -41.77 -9.45 -38.89
C ALA A 361 -42.61 -8.90 -40.05
N ARG A 362 -43.63 -8.09 -39.72
CA ARG A 362 -44.46 -7.39 -40.71
C ARG A 362 -43.65 -6.37 -41.51
N ASP A 363 -42.81 -5.57 -40.84
CA ASP A 363 -41.96 -4.55 -41.46
C ASP A 363 -40.93 -5.17 -42.43
N LEU A 364 -40.33 -6.30 -42.05
CA LEU A 364 -39.33 -7.00 -42.86
C LEU A 364 -39.92 -8.03 -43.84
N PHE A 365 -41.24 -8.20 -43.88
CA PHE A 365 -41.94 -9.21 -44.70
C PHE A 365 -41.42 -10.64 -44.48
N VAL A 366 -41.16 -11.01 -43.22
CA VAL A 366 -40.70 -12.36 -42.83
C VAL A 366 -41.62 -12.95 -41.76
N HIS A 367 -41.46 -14.24 -41.46
CA HIS A 367 -42.15 -14.86 -40.33
C HIS A 367 -41.52 -14.43 -38.98
N PRO A 368 -42.29 -14.26 -37.88
CA PRO A 368 -41.75 -13.91 -36.56
C PRO A 368 -40.64 -14.85 -36.05
N ASN A 369 -40.70 -16.13 -36.41
CA ASN A 369 -39.64 -17.10 -36.09
C ASN A 369 -38.30 -16.74 -36.74
N THR A 370 -38.31 -16.19 -37.96
CA THR A 370 -37.10 -15.74 -38.64
C THR A 370 -36.48 -14.55 -37.91
N VAL A 371 -37.29 -13.61 -37.42
CA VAL A 371 -36.82 -12.50 -36.57
C VAL A 371 -36.16 -13.03 -35.30
N ARG A 372 -36.83 -13.94 -34.58
CA ARG A 372 -36.28 -14.58 -33.37
C ARG A 372 -34.95 -15.28 -33.65
N TYR A 373 -34.87 -16.04 -34.74
CA TYR A 373 -33.64 -16.71 -35.16
C TYR A 373 -32.52 -15.72 -35.45
N ARG A 374 -32.80 -14.65 -36.21
CA ARG A 374 -31.81 -13.60 -36.51
C ARG A 374 -31.37 -12.85 -35.25
N LEU A 375 -32.26 -12.53 -34.33
CA LEU A 375 -31.90 -11.90 -33.05
C LEU A 375 -31.04 -12.82 -32.18
N LYS A 376 -31.36 -14.13 -32.13
CA LYS A 376 -30.48 -15.10 -31.47
C LYS A 376 -29.09 -15.11 -32.11
N ARG A 377 -29.03 -15.06 -33.44
CA ARG A 377 -27.76 -14.99 -34.18
C ARG A 377 -27.00 -13.69 -33.92
N VAL A 378 -27.69 -12.56 -33.79
CA VAL A 378 -27.08 -11.30 -33.34
C VAL A 378 -26.42 -11.50 -31.98
N THR A 379 -27.14 -12.04 -30.99
CA THR A 379 -26.59 -12.31 -29.65
C THR A 379 -25.36 -13.22 -29.71
N GLU A 380 -25.37 -14.26 -30.55
CA GLU A 380 -24.21 -15.15 -30.74
C GLU A 380 -22.98 -14.44 -31.33
N VAL A 381 -23.17 -13.36 -32.07
CA VAL A 381 -22.10 -12.67 -32.82
C VAL A 381 -21.44 -11.59 -31.99
N ILE A 382 -22.24 -10.80 -31.28
CA ILE A 382 -21.73 -9.69 -30.48
C ILE A 382 -21.65 -10.03 -28.99
N GLY A 383 -22.45 -10.96 -28.49
CA GLY A 383 -22.52 -11.30 -27.06
C GLY A 383 -23.50 -10.46 -26.24
N TRP A 384 -24.29 -9.58 -26.87
CA TRP A 384 -25.35 -8.79 -26.23
C TRP A 384 -26.74 -9.25 -26.65
N ASP A 385 -27.65 -9.37 -25.68
CA ASP A 385 -29.04 -9.74 -25.92
C ASP A 385 -29.94 -8.51 -26.11
N ALA A 386 -30.49 -8.34 -27.31
CA ALA A 386 -31.36 -7.23 -27.66
C ALA A 386 -32.71 -7.20 -26.91
N THR A 387 -33.07 -8.26 -26.18
CA THR A 387 -34.32 -8.32 -25.42
C THR A 387 -34.26 -7.52 -24.11
N GLY A 388 -33.08 -7.40 -23.51
CA GLY A 388 -32.87 -6.67 -22.27
C GLY A 388 -33.04 -5.15 -22.44
N PRO A 389 -33.62 -4.45 -21.44
CA PRO A 389 -33.81 -3.00 -21.54
C PRO A 389 -32.50 -2.22 -21.56
N ARG A 390 -31.46 -2.69 -20.87
CA ARG A 390 -30.17 -2.01 -20.82
C ARG A 390 -29.40 -2.22 -22.12
N GLU A 391 -29.32 -3.47 -22.54
CA GLU A 391 -28.66 -3.92 -23.75
C GLU A 391 -29.29 -3.29 -24.99
N ALA A 392 -30.62 -3.17 -25.05
CA ALA A 392 -31.30 -2.49 -26.14
C ALA A 392 -30.82 -1.03 -26.33
N MET A 393 -30.59 -0.29 -25.23
CA MET A 393 -30.04 1.07 -25.30
C MET A 393 -28.59 1.06 -25.80
N ILE A 394 -27.77 0.10 -25.35
CA ILE A 394 -26.39 -0.11 -25.83
C ILE A 394 -26.38 -0.37 -27.33
N LEU A 395 -27.19 -1.31 -27.81
CA LEU A 395 -27.31 -1.68 -29.21
C LEU A 395 -27.81 -0.52 -30.06
N GLN A 396 -28.83 0.21 -29.60
CA GLN A 396 -29.35 1.36 -30.34
C GLN A 396 -28.30 2.47 -30.46
N CYS A 397 -27.54 2.74 -29.39
CA CYS A 397 -26.43 3.70 -29.44
C CYS A 397 -25.34 3.25 -30.42
N ALA A 398 -24.99 1.96 -30.43
CA ALA A 398 -24.02 1.40 -31.36
C ALA A 398 -24.45 1.54 -32.83
N LEU A 399 -25.72 1.26 -33.14
CA LEU A 399 -26.27 1.44 -34.50
C LEU A 399 -26.21 2.90 -34.95
N ILE A 400 -26.61 3.84 -34.08
CA ILE A 400 -26.56 5.28 -34.38
C ILE A 400 -25.11 5.70 -34.66
N LEU A 401 -24.17 5.38 -33.77
CA LEU A 401 -22.75 5.76 -33.92
C LEU A 401 -22.12 5.11 -35.17
N GLY A 402 -22.44 3.84 -35.43
CA GLY A 402 -21.99 3.14 -36.63
C GLY A 402 -22.49 3.78 -37.92
N SER A 403 -23.76 4.20 -37.95
CA SER A 403 -24.33 4.89 -39.12
C SER A 403 -23.69 6.26 -39.39
N ILE A 404 -23.33 7.00 -38.32
CA ILE A 404 -22.65 8.30 -38.42
C ILE A 404 -21.23 8.14 -39.00
N LYS A 405 -20.51 7.06 -38.66
CA LYS A 405 -19.16 6.80 -39.21
C LYS A 405 -19.20 6.47 -40.72
N GLY A 406 -20.36 6.08 -41.25
CA GLY A 406 -20.57 5.68 -42.64
C GLY A 406 -20.08 4.25 -42.93
N PRO A 407 -20.43 3.66 -44.10
CA PRO A 407 -19.97 2.33 -44.47
C PRO A 407 -18.44 2.33 -44.63
N VAL A 408 -17.76 1.51 -43.83
CA VAL A 408 -16.32 1.27 -43.99
C VAL A 408 -16.11 0.63 -45.38
N PRO A 409 -15.27 1.18 -46.27
CA PRO A 409 -15.01 0.58 -47.57
C PRO A 409 -14.48 -0.84 -47.37
N LYS A 410 -15.18 -1.86 -47.90
CA LYS A 410 -14.65 -3.22 -47.96
C LYS A 410 -13.31 -3.20 -48.69
N GLN A 411 -12.19 -3.34 -47.97
CA GLN A 411 -10.91 -3.59 -48.62
C GLN A 411 -11.05 -4.90 -49.40
N ARG A 412 -11.16 -4.78 -50.73
CA ARG A 412 -11.05 -5.92 -51.64
C ARG A 412 -9.72 -6.59 -51.33
N LYS A 413 -9.76 -7.78 -50.72
CA LYS A 413 -8.61 -8.70 -50.69
C LYS A 413 -8.12 -8.79 -52.13
N ALA A 414 -6.96 -8.22 -52.42
CA ALA A 414 -6.31 -8.37 -53.69
C ALA A 414 -6.06 -9.86 -53.89
N GLN A 415 -6.86 -10.51 -54.73
CA GLN A 415 -6.52 -11.80 -55.30
C GLN A 415 -5.22 -11.58 -56.08
N ARG A 416 -4.11 -11.98 -55.46
CA ARG A 416 -2.83 -12.21 -56.13
C ARG A 416 -3.06 -13.37 -57.10
N ASN A 417 -3.59 -13.06 -58.27
CA ASN A 417 -3.32 -13.86 -59.46
C ASN A 417 -1.89 -13.49 -59.88
N LEU A 418 -0.92 -14.36 -59.57
CA LEU A 418 0.33 -14.37 -60.32
C LEU A 418 0.13 -15.23 -61.58
N PRO A 419 0.82 -14.88 -62.68
CA PRO A 419 0.69 -15.54 -63.98
C PRO A 419 1.17 -17.00 -63.99
#